data_AF-A0A2N1TMM6-F1
#
_entry.id   AF-A0A2N1TMM6-F1
#
_cell.length_a   1.000
_cell.length_b   1.000
_cell.length_c   1.000
_cell.angle_alpha   90.00
_cell.angle_beta   90.00
_cell.angle_gamma   90.00
#
_symmetry.space_group_name_H-M   'P 1'
#
loop_
_entity.id
_entity.type
_entity.pdbx_description
1 polymer ?
#
loop_
_entity_poly.entity_id
_entity_poly.type
_entity_poly.pdbx_seq_one_letter_code
_entity_poly.pdbx_strand_id
1 'polypeptide(L)'
;MIVTVLLLLLVLSFTIHIAFLASYVSSQTPERKKQFLTAFLVTGATNMGVMVGIIIVTMKYPELIQKVDLKFVLWLLSGMAFIIVFFLQIHVFVNIYRRAQNPDFYDVNFFGKKVYRKGIIKQSEFISVFGSVPVFLLIGAYFVARLINMILYGHL
;
A
#
# COMPACT_ATOMS: atom_id res chain seq x y z
N MET A 1 1.79 24.78 -5.17
CA MET A 1 2.87 23.81 -4.86
C MET A 1 2.98 23.48 -3.38
N ILE A 2 3.13 24.44 -2.45
CA ILE A 2 3.33 24.10 -1.03
C ILE A 2 2.19 23.25 -0.43
N VAL A 3 0.93 23.62 -0.68
CA VAL A 3 -0.24 22.85 -0.22
C VAL A 3 -0.27 21.45 -0.82
N THR A 4 0.03 21.32 -2.11
CA THR A 4 0.14 20.01 -2.80
C THR A 4 1.21 19.13 -2.16
N VAL A 5 2.40 19.66 -1.90
CA VAL A 5 3.50 18.91 -1.25
C VAL A 5 3.09 18.48 0.16
N LEU A 6 2.50 19.38 0.94
CA LEU A 6 2.02 19.07 2.28
C LEU A 6 0.92 17.99 2.28
N LEU A 7 -0.01 18.04 1.31
CA LEU A 7 -1.03 17.00 1.13
C LEU A 7 -0.40 15.65 0.77
N LEU A 8 0.59 15.62 -0.13
CA LEU A 8 1.27 14.38 -0.49
C LEU A 8 2.07 13.78 0.67
N LEU A 9 2.77 14.62 1.43
CA LEU A 9 3.46 14.21 2.65
C LEU A 9 2.47 13.68 3.70
N LEU A 10 1.33 14.33 3.87
CA LEU A 10 0.29 13.89 4.79
C LEU A 10 -0.25 12.51 4.38
N VAL A 11 -0.50 12.27 3.08
CA VAL A 11 -0.98 10.96 2.61
C VAL A 11 0.07 9.88 2.79
N LEU A 12 1.34 10.16 2.48
CA LEU A 12 2.43 9.22 2.70
C LEU A 12 2.55 8.87 4.20
N SER A 13 2.56 9.89 5.05
CA SER A 13 2.64 9.73 6.51
C SER A 13 1.42 9.00 7.08
N PHE A 14 0.23 9.24 6.54
CA PHE A 14 -0.98 8.52 6.92
C PHE A 14 -0.94 7.04 6.51
N THR A 15 -0.36 6.74 5.34
CA THR A 15 -0.14 5.35 4.90
C THR A 15 0.81 4.63 5.85
N ILE A 16 1.91 5.27 6.25
CA ILE A 16 2.86 4.74 7.23
C ILE A 16 2.18 4.54 8.60
N HIS A 17 1.34 5.47 9.02
CA HIS A 17 0.57 5.38 10.26
C HIS A 17 -0.35 4.15 10.29
N ILE A 18 -1.06 3.86 9.20
CA ILE A 18 -1.86 2.63 9.06
C ILE A 18 -0.95 1.39 9.11
N ALA A 19 0.22 1.43 8.47
CA ALA A 19 1.17 0.32 8.51
C ALA A 19 1.69 0.04 9.94
N PHE A 20 1.90 1.07 10.77
CA PHE A 20 2.23 0.88 12.18
C PHE A 20 1.09 0.25 12.97
N LEU A 21 -0.16 0.63 12.71
CA LEU A 21 -1.32 -0.01 13.33
C LEU A 21 -1.42 -1.50 12.96
N ALA A 22 -1.29 -1.83 11.67
CA ALA A 22 -1.29 -3.21 11.21
C ALA A 22 -0.15 -4.03 11.84
N SER A 23 1.04 -3.42 11.91
CA SER A 23 2.23 -4.03 12.53
C SER A 23 2.05 -4.25 14.02
N TYR A 24 1.44 -3.29 14.72
CA TYR A 24 1.09 -3.39 16.14
C TYR A 24 0.13 -4.56 16.41
N VAL A 25 -0.92 -4.72 15.59
CA VAL A 25 -1.89 -5.81 15.74
C VAL A 25 -1.25 -7.17 15.43
N SER A 26 -0.35 -7.25 14.45
CA SER A 26 0.32 -8.51 14.07
C SER A 26 1.46 -8.93 15.01
N SER A 27 1.97 -8.01 15.84
CA SER A 27 3.16 -8.25 16.66
C SER A 27 2.87 -9.13 17.86
N GLN A 28 3.61 -10.23 17.99
CA GLN A 28 3.44 -11.19 19.09
C GLN A 28 4.32 -10.87 20.31
N THR A 29 5.42 -10.14 20.14
CA THR A 29 6.37 -9.84 21.23
C THR A 29 6.03 -8.51 21.92
N PRO A 30 6.05 -8.44 23.28
CA PRO A 30 5.73 -7.23 24.04
C PRO A 30 6.56 -5.99 23.64
N GLU A 31 7.86 -6.17 23.37
CA GLU A 31 8.77 -5.08 23.02
C GLU A 31 8.40 -4.41 21.69
N ARG A 32 8.22 -5.20 20.62
CA ARG A 32 7.78 -4.69 19.31
C ARG A 32 6.42 -4.03 19.40
N LYS A 33 5.51 -4.60 20.21
CA LYS A 33 4.18 -4.03 20.42
C LYS A 33 4.27 -2.63 21.04
N LYS A 34 5.12 -2.44 22.05
CA LYS A 34 5.40 -1.11 22.61
C LYS A 34 6.00 -0.15 21.57
N GLN A 35 6.99 -0.61 20.79
CA GLN A 35 7.62 0.20 19.74
C GLN A 35 6.62 0.68 18.68
N PHE A 36 5.80 -0.23 18.14
CA PHE A 36 4.79 0.12 17.14
C PHE A 36 3.68 1.01 17.71
N LEU A 37 3.30 0.83 18.97
CA LEU A 37 2.36 1.73 19.65
C LEU A 37 2.94 3.14 19.77
N THR A 38 4.20 3.27 20.20
CA THR A 38 4.86 4.58 20.28
C THR A 38 4.96 5.23 18.90
N ALA A 39 5.38 4.49 17.87
CA ALA A 39 5.46 4.99 16.50
C ALA A 39 4.08 5.42 15.95
N PHE A 40 3.03 4.66 16.26
CA PHE A 40 1.65 4.99 15.91
C PHE A 40 1.20 6.30 16.58
N LEU A 41 1.46 6.48 17.88
CA LEU A 41 1.09 7.70 18.60
C LEU A 41 1.85 8.92 18.07
N VAL A 42 3.16 8.79 17.83
CA VAL A 42 3.99 9.88 17.29
C VAL A 42 3.51 10.27 15.89
N THR A 43 3.32 9.31 14.99
CA THR A 43 2.82 9.60 13.64
C THR A 43 1.41 10.17 13.65
N GLY A 44 0.54 9.74 14.57
CA GLY A 44 -0.78 10.33 14.76
C GLY A 44 -0.69 11.81 15.13
N ALA A 45 0.13 12.14 16.14
CA ALA A 45 0.36 13.52 16.55
C ALA A 45 0.98 14.37 15.43
N THR A 46 1.97 13.85 14.71
CA THR A 46 2.58 14.54 13.56
C THR A 46 1.56 14.79 12.45
N ASN A 47 0.75 13.79 12.10
CA ASN A 47 -0.29 13.93 11.07
C ASN A 47 -1.33 14.99 11.46
N MET A 48 -1.77 15.00 12.72
CA MET A 48 -2.67 16.03 13.23
C MET A 48 -2.03 17.42 13.14
N GLY A 49 -0.77 17.57 13.55
CA GLY A 49 -0.05 18.84 13.45
C GLY A 49 0.09 19.35 12.02
N VAL A 50 0.47 18.46 11.08
CA VAL A 50 0.54 18.80 9.65
C VAL A 50 -0.82 19.20 9.10
N MET A 51 -1.89 18.49 9.48
CA MET A 51 -3.26 18.81 9.06
C MET A 51 -3.70 20.19 9.56
N VAL A 52 -3.47 20.51 10.83
CA VAL A 52 -3.76 21.85 11.38
C VAL A 52 -2.94 22.92 10.64
N GLY A 53 -1.66 22.66 10.37
CA GLY A 53 -0.82 23.55 9.58
C GLY A 53 -1.36 23.81 8.18
N ILE A 54 -1.82 22.76 7.48
CA ILE A 54 -2.47 22.88 6.18
C ILE A 54 -3.72 23.74 6.29
N ILE A 55 -4.60 23.50 7.28
CA ILE A 55 -5.82 24.29 7.48
C ILE A 55 -5.50 25.77 7.66
N ILE A 56 -4.54 26.12 8.53
CA ILE A 56 -4.14 27.51 8.78
C ILE A 56 -3.62 28.18 7.50
N VAL A 57 -2.71 27.53 6.77
CA VAL A 57 -2.16 28.04 5.51
C VAL A 57 -3.27 28.25 4.48
N THR A 58 -4.19 27.30 4.42
CA THR A 58 -5.28 27.27 3.45
C THR A 58 -6.33 28.35 3.73
N MET A 59 -6.63 28.62 5.01
CA MET A 59 -7.50 29.72 5.41
C MET A 59 -6.86 31.09 5.14
N LYS A 60 -5.54 31.20 5.33
CA LYS A 60 -4.81 32.46 5.11
C LYS A 60 -4.62 32.78 3.63
N TYR A 61 -4.45 31.76 2.80
CA TYR A 61 -4.15 31.87 1.36
C TYR A 61 -5.05 30.92 0.55
N PRO A 62 -6.36 31.19 0.44
CA PRO A 62 -7.31 30.32 -0.25
C PRO A 62 -6.99 30.13 -1.74
N GLU A 63 -6.32 31.09 -2.37
CA GLU A 63 -5.84 31.01 -3.75
C GLU A 63 -4.86 29.86 -3.98
N LEU A 64 -4.21 29.34 -2.94
CA LEU A 64 -3.32 28.18 -3.03
C LEU A 64 -4.09 26.87 -3.27
N ILE A 65 -5.34 26.76 -2.83
CA ILE A 65 -6.19 25.58 -3.09
C ILE A 65 -6.52 25.49 -4.58
N GLN A 66 -6.86 26.63 -5.19
CA GLN A 66 -7.26 26.71 -6.59
C GLN A 66 -6.11 26.30 -7.53
N LYS A 67 -4.87 26.42 -7.06
CA LYS A 67 -3.66 26.00 -7.79
C LYS A 67 -3.31 24.53 -7.59
N VAL A 68 -4.08 23.76 -6.82
CA VAL A 68 -3.84 22.33 -6.64
C VAL A 68 -4.29 21.59 -7.89
N ASP A 69 -3.33 20.98 -8.58
CA ASP A 69 -3.61 20.06 -9.68
C ASP A 69 -4.16 18.73 -9.11
N LEU A 70 -5.49 18.65 -9.01
CA LEU A 70 -6.19 17.45 -8.56
C LEU A 70 -5.89 16.24 -9.43
N LYS A 71 -5.67 16.44 -10.74
CA LYS A 71 -5.39 15.35 -11.68
C LYS A 71 -4.04 14.71 -11.35
N PHE A 72 -3.02 15.55 -11.14
CA PHE A 72 -1.70 15.11 -10.70
C PHE A 72 -1.75 14.41 -9.33
N VAL A 73 -2.46 14.98 -8.36
CA VAL A 73 -2.58 14.39 -7.03
C VAL A 73 -3.27 13.02 -7.08
N LEU A 74 -4.41 12.90 -7.77
CA LEU A 74 -5.12 11.63 -7.91
C LEU A 74 -4.29 10.58 -8.65
N TRP A 75 -3.55 11.00 -9.68
CA TRP A 75 -2.62 10.11 -10.37
C TRP A 75 -1.54 9.58 -9.44
N LEU A 76 -0.90 10.46 -8.65
CA LEU A 76 0.15 10.03 -7.72
C LEU A 76 -0.40 9.11 -6.62
N LEU A 77 -1.57 9.44 -6.07
CA LEU A 77 -2.27 8.60 -5.08
C LEU A 77 -2.61 7.22 -5.63
N SER A 78 -3.10 7.16 -6.87
CA SER A 78 -3.38 5.89 -7.53
C SER A 78 -2.10 5.07 -7.74
N GLY A 79 -0.98 5.70 -8.11
CA GLY A 79 0.31 5.04 -8.24
C GLY A 79 0.81 4.47 -6.91
N MET A 80 0.71 5.24 -5.83
CA MET A 80 1.07 4.76 -4.49
C MET A 80 0.22 3.57 -4.07
N ALA A 81 -1.10 3.66 -4.21
CA ALA A 81 -2.02 2.58 -3.86
C ALA A 81 -1.76 1.33 -4.71
N PHE A 82 -1.54 1.49 -6.02
CA PHE A 82 -1.18 0.40 -6.93
C PHE A 82 0.10 -0.31 -6.48
N ILE A 83 1.16 0.44 -6.18
CA ILE A 83 2.45 -0.11 -5.74
C ILE A 83 2.30 -0.89 -4.43
N ILE A 84 1.54 -0.38 -3.46
CA ILE A 84 1.28 -1.06 -2.18
C ILE A 84 0.61 -2.41 -2.42
N VAL A 85 -0.47 -2.43 -3.22
CA VAL A 85 -1.19 -3.68 -3.52
C VAL A 85 -0.33 -4.63 -4.33
N PHE A 86 0.48 -4.11 -5.26
CA PHE A 86 1.43 -4.90 -6.05
C PHE A 86 2.44 -5.64 -5.15
N PHE A 87 3.06 -4.93 -4.21
CA PHE A 87 4.01 -5.53 -3.27
C PHE A 87 3.35 -6.55 -2.35
N LEU A 88 2.11 -6.30 -1.92
CA LEU A 88 1.34 -7.26 -1.14
C LEU A 88 1.13 -8.56 -1.93
N GLN A 89 0.75 -8.46 -3.21
CA GLN A 89 0.58 -9.63 -4.07
C GLN A 89 1.90 -10.37 -4.28
N ILE A 90 2.99 -9.66 -4.60
CA ILE A 90 4.33 -10.26 -4.71
C ILE A 90 4.70 -11.01 -3.43
N HIS A 91 4.50 -10.39 -2.27
CA HIS A 91 4.82 -11.01 -0.99
C HIS A 91 4.06 -12.33 -0.78
N VAL A 92 2.76 -12.36 -1.09
CA VAL A 92 1.95 -13.59 -1.02
C VAL A 92 2.47 -14.64 -2.01
N PHE A 93 2.73 -14.27 -3.27
CA PHE A 93 3.24 -15.19 -4.28
C PHE A 93 4.61 -15.77 -3.90
N VAL A 94 5.53 -14.95 -3.39
CA VAL A 94 6.84 -15.40 -2.92
C VAL A 94 6.69 -16.41 -1.77
N ASN A 95 5.77 -16.16 -0.82
CA ASN A 95 5.52 -17.09 0.28
C ASN A 95 4.94 -18.43 -0.22
N ILE A 96 4.01 -18.40 -1.17
CA ILE A 96 3.46 -19.61 -1.81
C ILE A 96 4.58 -20.35 -2.55
N TYR A 97 5.40 -19.65 -3.31
CA TYR A 97 6.52 -20.24 -4.05
C TYR A 97 7.54 -20.92 -3.14
N ARG A 98 7.92 -20.26 -2.04
CA ARG A 98 8.82 -20.85 -1.03
C ARG A 98 8.22 -22.11 -0.40
N ARG A 99 6.93 -22.10 -0.06
CA ARG A 99 6.26 -23.31 0.45
C ARG A 99 6.14 -24.40 -0.60
N ALA A 100 5.93 -24.04 -1.86
CA ALA A 100 5.91 -24.98 -2.97
C ALA A 100 7.24 -25.71 -3.13
N GLN A 101 8.37 -25.11 -2.75
CA GLN A 101 9.68 -25.77 -2.77
C GLN A 101 9.95 -26.66 -1.55
N ASN A 102 9.26 -26.47 -0.43
CA ASN A 102 9.48 -27.25 0.79
C ASN A 102 8.92 -28.69 0.64
N PRO A 103 9.74 -29.75 0.83
CA PRO A 103 9.31 -31.16 0.84
C PRO A 103 8.09 -31.46 1.69
N ASP A 104 7.85 -30.71 2.78
CA ASP A 104 6.70 -30.93 3.66
C ASP A 104 5.34 -30.66 2.97
N PHE A 105 5.34 -29.88 1.89
CA PHE A 105 4.12 -29.41 1.21
C PHE A 105 3.85 -30.10 -0.13
N TYR A 106 4.63 -31.11 -0.49
CA TYR A 106 4.39 -31.90 -1.69
C TYR A 106 4.84 -33.34 -1.53
N ASP A 107 4.18 -34.22 -2.26
CA ASP A 107 4.63 -35.59 -2.46
C ASP A 107 5.11 -35.76 -3.90
N VAL A 108 5.99 -36.74 -4.11
CA VAL A 108 6.38 -37.16 -5.45
C VAL A 108 5.58 -38.41 -5.77
N ASN A 109 4.77 -38.36 -6.83
CA ASN A 109 3.97 -39.51 -7.24
C ASN A 109 4.84 -40.59 -7.90
N PHE A 110 4.23 -41.72 -8.23
CA PHE A 110 4.89 -42.85 -8.90
C PHE A 110 5.64 -42.45 -10.20
N PHE A 111 5.19 -41.41 -10.90
CA PHE A 111 5.79 -40.91 -12.13
C PHE A 111 6.88 -39.84 -11.91
N GLY A 112 7.32 -39.62 -10.66
CA GLY A 112 8.27 -38.56 -10.35
C GLY A 112 7.68 -37.15 -10.41
N LYS A 113 6.35 -36.99 -10.55
CA LYS A 113 5.71 -35.67 -10.62
C LYS A 113 5.35 -35.17 -9.23
N LYS A 114 5.58 -33.88 -9.03
CA LYS A 114 5.25 -33.15 -7.81
C LYS A 114 3.75 -32.98 -7.66
N VAL A 115 3.18 -33.43 -6.54
CA VAL A 115 1.77 -33.29 -6.18
C VAL A 115 1.68 -32.50 -4.88
N TYR A 116 1.10 -31.31 -4.94
CA TYR A 116 1.01 -30.43 -3.77
C TYR A 116 -0.06 -30.89 -2.78
N ARG A 117 0.27 -30.81 -1.49
CA ARG A 117 -0.67 -31.12 -0.42
C ARG A 117 -1.70 -29.99 -0.23
N LYS A 118 -2.87 -30.35 0.29
CA LYS A 118 -3.88 -29.37 0.71
C LYS A 118 -3.30 -28.45 1.79
N GLY A 119 -3.60 -27.15 1.71
CA GLY A 119 -3.10 -26.15 2.68
C GLY A 119 -1.81 -25.43 2.29
N ILE A 120 -1.26 -25.68 1.10
CA ILE A 120 -0.12 -24.92 0.56
C ILE A 120 -0.40 -23.41 0.42
N ILE A 121 -1.65 -23.06 0.11
CA ILE A 121 -2.16 -21.68 0.12
C ILE A 121 -3.03 -21.51 1.36
N LYS A 122 -2.73 -20.51 2.19
CA LYS A 122 -3.55 -20.18 3.35
C LYS A 122 -4.82 -19.47 2.89
N GLN A 123 -5.94 -19.68 3.59
CA GLN A 123 -7.20 -19.03 3.26
C GLN A 123 -7.09 -17.49 3.29
N SER A 124 -6.32 -16.93 4.24
CA SER A 124 -6.05 -15.50 4.31
C SER A 124 -5.28 -14.95 3.11
N GLU A 125 -4.31 -15.71 2.59
CA GLU A 125 -3.55 -15.35 1.38
C GLU A 125 -4.44 -15.38 0.14
N PHE A 126 -5.28 -16.40 0.02
CA PHE A 126 -6.26 -16.50 -1.06
C PHE A 126 -7.23 -15.32 -1.06
N ILE A 127 -7.86 -15.02 0.09
CA ILE A 127 -8.79 -13.90 0.24
C ILE A 127 -8.09 -12.57 -0.05
N SER A 128 -6.85 -12.40 0.43
CA SER A 128 -6.09 -11.16 0.21
C SER A 128 -5.78 -10.92 -1.26
N VAL A 129 -5.37 -11.95 -2.01
CA VAL A 129 -5.12 -11.83 -3.45
C VAL A 129 -6.43 -11.60 -4.20
N PHE A 130 -7.42 -12.48 -4.06
CA PHE A 130 -8.68 -12.37 -4.81
C PHE A 130 -9.46 -11.10 -4.46
N GLY A 131 -9.50 -10.70 -3.19
CA GLY A 131 -10.15 -9.48 -2.76
C GLY A 131 -9.44 -8.20 -3.23
N SER A 132 -8.11 -8.25 -3.41
CA SER A 132 -7.35 -7.09 -3.90
C SER A 132 -7.33 -6.94 -5.42
N VAL A 133 -7.61 -8.00 -6.19
CA VAL A 133 -7.56 -7.96 -7.66
C VAL A 133 -8.46 -6.88 -8.29
N PRO A 134 -9.75 -6.75 -7.93
CA PRO A 134 -10.59 -5.71 -8.54
C PRO A 134 -10.06 -4.29 -8.30
N VAL A 135 -9.60 -4.03 -7.07
CA VAL A 135 -9.04 -2.73 -6.68
C VAL A 135 -7.71 -2.50 -7.40
N PHE A 136 -6.85 -3.51 -7.46
CA PHE A 136 -5.56 -3.47 -8.16
C PHE A 136 -5.73 -3.13 -9.64
N LEU A 137 -6.70 -3.78 -10.31
CA LEU A 137 -6.97 -3.55 -11.72
C LEU A 137 -7.56 -2.16 -11.97
N LEU A 138 -8.52 -1.70 -11.17
CA LEU A 138 -9.12 -0.38 -11.34
C LEU A 138 -8.11 0.75 -11.12
N ILE A 139 -7.40 0.71 -9.99
CA ILE A 139 -6.41 1.73 -9.64
C ILE A 139 -5.20 1.65 -10.59
N GLY A 140 -4.74 0.43 -10.90
CA GLY A 140 -3.64 0.19 -11.81
C GLY A 140 -3.93 0.63 -13.23
N ALA A 141 -5.12 0.34 -13.76
CA ALA A 141 -5.52 0.78 -15.10
C ALA A 141 -5.51 2.31 -15.20
N TYR A 142 -6.06 3.01 -14.20
CA TYR A 142 -6.02 4.47 -14.16
C TYR A 142 -4.59 5.01 -14.10
N PHE A 143 -3.75 4.49 -13.18
CA PHE A 143 -2.37 4.93 -13.03
C PHE A 143 -1.54 4.70 -14.31
N VAL A 144 -1.60 3.48 -14.86
CA VAL A 144 -0.83 3.08 -16.04
C VAL A 144 -1.31 3.80 -17.28
N ALA A 145 -2.63 3.96 -17.50
CA ALA A 145 -3.13 4.71 -18.65
C ALA A 145 -2.66 6.16 -18.65
N ARG A 146 -2.66 6.82 -17.48
CA ARG A 146 -2.16 8.18 -17.31
C ARG A 146 -0.64 8.27 -17.44
N LEU A 147 0.10 7.27 -16.97
CA LEU A 147 1.54 7.17 -17.16
C LEU A 147 1.89 7.04 -18.65
N ILE A 148 1.18 6.18 -19.39
CA ILE A 148 1.34 6.04 -20.84
C ILE A 148 1.03 7.36 -21.54
N ASN A 149 -0.07 8.04 -21.19
CA ASN A 149 -0.39 9.34 -21.77
C ASN A 149 0.69 10.39 -21.50
N MET A 150 1.25 10.41 -20.30
CA MET A 150 2.33 11.32 -19.95
C MET A 150 3.59 11.05 -20.79
N ILE A 151 3.93 9.78 -21.01
CA ILE A 151 5.09 9.38 -21.81
C ILE A 151 4.89 9.69 -23.30
N LEU A 152 3.70 9.39 -23.86
CA LEU A 152 3.43 9.51 -25.30
C LEU A 152 3.01 10.91 -25.74
N TYR A 153 2.23 11.62 -24.91
CA TYR A 153 1.58 12.88 -25.26
C TYR A 153 2.00 14.05 -24.38
N GLY A 154 2.87 13.84 -23.38
CA GLY A 154 3.41 14.90 -22.54
C GLY A 154 2.41 15.51 -21.54
N HIS A 155 1.25 14.89 -21.35
CA HIS A 155 0.24 15.35 -20.40
C HIS A 155 -0.37 14.19 -19.62
N LEU A 156 -0.77 14.46 -18.39
CA LEU A 156 -1.61 13.55 -17.60
C LEU A 156 -3.01 13.46 -18.20
#